data_AF-A0A067F7A1-F1
#
_entry.id   AF-A0A067F7A1-F1
#
_cell.length_a   1.000
_cell.length_b   1.000
_cell.length_c   1.000
_cell.angle_alpha   90.00
_cell.angle_beta   90.00
_cell.angle_gamma   90.00
#
_symmetry.space_group_name_H-M   'P 1'
#
loop_
_entity.id
_entity.type
_entity.pdbx_description
1 polymer ?
#
loop_
_entity_poly.entity_id
_entity_poly.type
_entity_poly.pdbx_seq_one_letter_code
_entity_poly.pdbx_strand_id
1 'polypeptide(L)'
;MSGSGHCFVEWKEEFISQERGNRVVHYFLKDSAGESVLAVVGTERSVRHMFYVVAEEFVRVYGAENSMHAGYKWRSRREVVDWLTSMLSKQHHQGDWS
;
A
#
# COMPACT_ATOMS: atom_id res chain seq x y z
N MET A 1 -13.25 -18.44 12.95
CA MET A 1 -14.10 -17.52 12.17
C MET A 1 -13.19 -16.73 11.23
N SER A 2 -12.81 -17.33 10.10
CA SER A 2 -12.10 -16.64 9.01
C SER A 2 -13.15 -16.21 8.01
N GLY A 3 -13.51 -14.93 8.01
CA GLY A 3 -14.68 -14.47 7.27
C GLY A 3 -14.79 -12.95 7.24
N SER A 4 -13.71 -12.29 6.85
CA SER A 4 -13.75 -10.90 6.39
C SER A 4 -12.65 -10.78 5.36
N GLY A 5 -12.98 -11.04 4.08
CA GLY A 5 -12.11 -10.58 3.01
C GLY A 5 -11.97 -9.08 3.20
N HIS A 6 -10.77 -8.62 3.59
CA HIS A 6 -10.59 -7.23 4.00
C HIS A 6 -10.75 -6.34 2.76
N CYS A 7 -11.90 -5.69 2.68
CA CYS A 7 -12.29 -4.84 1.58
C CYS A 7 -11.69 -3.45 1.76
N PHE A 8 -10.64 -3.13 0.99
CA PHE A 8 -10.16 -1.76 0.90
C PHE A 8 -11.09 -0.94 0.01
N VAL A 9 -11.51 0.22 0.52
CA VAL A 9 -12.45 1.12 -0.17
C VAL A 9 -11.78 2.41 -0.64
N GLU A 10 -10.64 2.77 -0.06
CA GLU A 10 -9.93 4.01 -0.33
C GLU A 10 -8.43 3.86 -0.03
N TRP A 11 -7.61 4.67 -0.68
CA TRP A 11 -6.24 4.93 -0.25
C TRP A 11 -5.96 6.43 -0.17
N LYS A 12 -5.05 6.84 0.71
CA LYS A 12 -4.61 8.23 0.88
C LYS A 12 -3.09 8.37 0.81
N GLU A 13 -2.63 9.53 0.36
CA GLU A 13 -1.22 9.94 0.32
C GLU A 13 -0.99 11.06 1.34
N GLU A 14 0.02 10.91 2.19
CA GLU A 14 0.38 11.88 3.23
C GLU A 14 1.88 12.21 3.17
N PHE A 15 2.21 13.50 3.03
CA PHE A 15 3.61 13.96 3.08
C PHE A 15 4.05 14.17 4.53
N ILE A 16 5.01 13.37 4.97
CA ILE A 16 5.59 13.46 6.33
C ILE A 16 6.77 14.43 6.35
N SER A 17 7.58 14.42 5.29
CA SER A 17 8.67 15.38 5.07
C SER A 17 8.75 15.76 3.60
N GLN A 18 8.90 17.05 3.31
CA GLN A 18 9.07 17.58 1.95
C GLN A 18 10.48 18.14 1.69
N GLU A 19 11.37 18.08 2.69
CA GLU A 19 12.73 18.59 2.58
C GLU A 19 13.49 17.85 1.47
N ARG A 20 14.12 18.61 0.57
CA ARG A 20 14.92 18.04 -0.52
C ARG A 20 16.10 17.25 0.04
N GLY A 21 16.22 16.00 -0.36
CA GLY A 21 17.20 15.04 0.14
C GLY A 21 16.63 14.10 1.22
N ASN A 22 15.54 14.49 1.88
CA ASN A 22 14.94 13.81 3.03
C ASN A 22 13.41 13.69 2.91
N ARG A 23 12.86 13.63 1.68
CA ARG A 23 11.42 13.51 1.50
C ARG A 23 10.91 12.17 2.03
N VAL A 24 9.79 12.23 2.74
CA VAL A 24 9.07 11.05 3.24
C VAL A 24 7.58 11.22 2.92
N VAL A 25 7.00 10.19 2.31
CA VAL A 25 5.57 10.12 1.97
C VAL A 25 5.02 8.78 2.43
N HIS A 26 3.87 8.79 3.07
CA HIS A 26 3.16 7.61 3.51
C HIS A 26 1.92 7.39 2.64
N TYR A 27 1.63 6.14 2.34
CA TYR A 27 0.40 5.73 1.69
C TYR A 27 -0.36 4.80 2.61
N PHE A 28 -1.64 5.11 2.84
CA PHE A 28 -2.51 4.29 3.67
C PHE A 28 -3.61 3.67 2.83
N LEU A 29 -4.02 2.47 3.21
CA LEU A 29 -5.23 1.82 2.73
C LEU A 29 -6.27 1.85 3.83
N LYS A 30 -7.53 2.15 3.47
CA LYS A 30 -8.66 2.19 4.38
C LYS A 30 -9.64 1.09 4.04
N ASP A 31 -10.06 0.33 5.05
CA ASP A 31 -11.02 -0.74 4.90
C ASP A 31 -12.48 -0.25 5.00
N SER A 32 -13.42 -1.16 4.77
CA SER A 32 -14.86 -0.90 4.85
C SER A 32 -15.36 -0.63 6.27
N ALA A 33 -14.60 -0.99 7.32
CA ALA A 33 -14.89 -0.62 8.70
C ALA A 33 -14.43 0.82 9.02
N GLY A 34 -13.62 1.42 8.14
CA GLY A 34 -13.09 2.76 8.27
C GLY A 34 -11.68 2.81 8.86
N GLU A 35 -11.10 1.65 9.19
CA GLU A 35 -9.76 1.54 9.75
C GLU A 35 -8.70 1.73 8.66
N SER A 36 -7.64 2.47 8.98
CA SER A 36 -6.57 2.77 8.06
C SER A 36 -5.27 2.08 8.48
N VAL A 37 -4.61 1.44 7.52
CA VAL A 37 -3.30 0.80 7.72
C VAL A 37 -2.25 1.48 6.86
N LEU A 38 -1.04 1.69 7.40
CA LEU A 38 0.09 2.15 6.61
C LEU A 38 0.50 1.03 5.64
N ALA A 39 0.36 1.28 4.34
CA ALA A 39 0.57 0.29 3.29
C ALA A 39 1.96 0.42 2.65
N VAL A 40 2.38 1.64 2.33
CA VAL A 40 3.65 1.91 1.63
C VAL A 40 4.33 3.14 2.22
N VAL A 41 5.65 3.07 2.36
CA VAL A 41 6.50 4.21 2.75
C VAL A 41 7.41 4.56 1.58
N GLY A 42 7.28 5.80 1.10
CA GLY A 42 8.19 6.42 0.14
C GLY A 42 9.24 7.26 0.85
N THR A 43 10.52 7.00 0.57
CA THR A 43 11.65 7.76 1.12
C THR A 43 12.59 8.21 0.01
N GLU A 44 13.11 9.43 0.10
CA GLU A 44 14.22 9.89 -0.72
C GLU A 44 15.54 9.36 -0.14
N ARG A 45 16.26 8.53 -0.89
CA ARG A 45 17.57 7.98 -0.45
C ARG A 45 18.77 8.75 -1.03
N SER A 46 18.52 9.46 -2.11
CA SER A 46 19.44 10.40 -2.74
C SER A 46 18.61 11.47 -3.43
N VAL A 47 19.17 12.65 -3.67
CA VAL A 47 18.43 13.80 -4.22
C VAL A 47 17.66 13.43 -5.49
N ARG A 48 16.35 13.65 -5.48
CA ARG A 48 15.37 13.32 -6.54
C ARG A 48 15.14 11.83 -6.79
N HIS A 49 15.65 10.94 -5.94
CA HIS A 49 15.49 9.49 -6.08
C HIS A 49 14.67 8.93 -4.91
N MET A 50 13.38 8.81 -5.17
CA MET A 50 12.43 8.17 -4.26
C MET A 50 12.49 6.65 -4.40
N PHE A 51 12.34 5.97 -3.28
CA PHE A 51 12.11 4.53 -3.19
C PHE A 51 10.88 4.28 -2.36
N TYR A 52 10.07 3.30 -2.74
CA TYR A 52 8.85 2.97 -2.03
C TYR A 52 8.88 1.50 -1.61
N VAL A 53 8.55 1.24 -0.35
CA VAL A 53 8.55 -0.10 0.24
C VAL A 53 7.20 -0.37 0.89
N VAL A 54 6.74 -1.61 0.78
CA VAL A 54 5.58 -2.06 1.57
C VAL A 54 5.93 -1.96 3.05
N ALA A 55 5.03 -1.39 3.84
CA ALA A 55 5.21 -1.25 5.27
C ALA A 55 5.09 -2.61 5.98
N GLU A 56 5.92 -2.82 7.00
CA GLU A 56 5.95 -4.09 7.75
C GLU A 56 4.61 -4.39 8.44
N GLU A 57 3.94 -3.35 8.94
CA GLU A 57 2.61 -3.47 9.54
C GLU A 57 1.58 -4.03 8.55
N PHE A 58 1.60 -3.57 7.30
CA PHE A 58 0.73 -4.09 6.26
C PHE A 58 1.00 -5.57 5.99
N VAL A 59 2.26 -5.97 5.90
CA VAL A 59 2.64 -7.38 5.68
C VAL A 59 2.21 -8.26 6.85
N ARG A 60 2.33 -7.77 8.09
CA ARG A 60 1.94 -8.52 9.29
C ARG A 60 0.43 -8.82 9.32
N VAL A 61 -0.39 -7.89 8.84
CA VAL A 61 -1.86 -8.02 8.88
C VAL A 61 -2.40 -8.68 7.60
N TYR A 62 -1.84 -8.35 6.43
CA TYR A 62 -2.40 -8.68 5.11
C TYR A 62 -1.46 -9.47 4.19
N GLY A 63 -0.26 -9.86 4.67
CA GLY A 63 0.79 -10.46 3.85
C GLY A 63 0.54 -11.91 3.42
N ALA A 64 -0.38 -12.63 4.08
CA ALA A 64 -0.76 -13.98 3.67
C ALA A 64 -1.70 -13.99 2.45
N GLU A 65 -2.45 -12.91 2.22
CA GLU A 65 -3.48 -12.80 1.17
C GLU A 65 -2.98 -12.11 -0.09
N ASN A 66 -1.89 -11.34 0.00
CA ASN A 66 -1.36 -10.55 -1.10
C ASN A 66 0.01 -11.09 -1.52
N SER A 67 0.14 -11.47 -2.79
CA SER A 67 1.38 -11.96 -3.45
C SER A 67 2.55 -10.96 -3.48
N MET A 68 2.52 -9.91 -2.66
CA MET A 68 3.61 -8.95 -2.49
C MET A 68 4.60 -9.51 -1.47
N HIS A 69 5.58 -10.23 -1.98
CA HIS A 69 6.68 -10.77 -1.18
C HIS A 69 7.43 -9.65 -0.43
N ALA A 70 7.77 -9.92 0.83
CA ALA A 70 8.63 -9.08 1.63
C ALA A 70 9.91 -8.71 0.83
N GLY A 71 10.06 -7.43 0.48
CA GLY A 71 11.18 -6.93 -0.31
C GLY A 71 10.82 -6.26 -1.64
N TYR A 72 9.54 -6.25 -2.05
CA TYR A 72 9.11 -5.50 -3.23
C TYR A 72 9.40 -4.00 -3.03
N LYS A 73 10.17 -3.43 -3.95
CA LYS A 73 10.61 -2.03 -3.94
C LYS A 73 10.20 -1.38 -5.25
N TRP A 74 9.33 -0.38 -5.18
CA TRP A 74 9.00 0.43 -6.34
C TRP A 74 9.98 1.60 -6.49
N ARG A 75 10.26 1.98 -7.74
CA ARG A 75 11.12 3.12 -8.09
C ARG A 75 10.33 4.35 -8.52
N SER A 76 9.03 4.20 -8.78
CA SER A 76 8.16 5.29 -9.19
C SER A 76 6.88 5.36 -8.37
N ARG A 77 6.37 6.58 -8.18
CA ARG A 77 5.06 6.83 -7.56
C ARG A 77 3.93 6.16 -8.34
N ARG A 78 4.06 6.08 -9.66
CA ARG A 78 3.05 5.48 -10.54
C ARG A 78 2.80 4.03 -10.17
N GLU A 79 3.84 3.22 -10.03
CA GLU A 79 3.68 1.80 -9.68
C GLU A 79 3.02 1.61 -8.31
N VAL A 80 3.31 2.51 -7.34
CA VAL A 80 2.65 2.51 -6.02
C VAL A 80 1.17 2.80 -6.16
N VAL A 81 0.81 3.83 -6.93
CA VAL A 81 -0.60 4.21 -7.16
C VAL A 81 -1.35 3.11 -7.90
N ASP A 82 -0.73 2.51 -8.92
CA ASP A 82 -1.32 1.39 -9.68
C ASP A 82 -1.57 0.19 -8.75
N TRP A 83 -0.63 -0.11 -7.85
CA TRP A 83 -0.78 -1.16 -6.85
C TRP A 83 -1.91 -0.85 -5.86
N LEU A 84 -1.91 0.33 -5.24
CA LEU A 84 -2.96 0.75 -4.29
C LEU A 84 -4.34 0.70 -4.92
N THR A 85 -4.46 1.17 -6.16
CA THR A 85 -5.72 1.14 -6.91
C THR A 85 -6.15 -0.30 -7.22
N SER A 86 -5.20 -1.19 -7.53
CA SER A 86 -5.50 -2.62 -7.72
C SER A 86 -6.05 -3.29 -6.44
N MET A 87 -5.66 -2.80 -5.26
CA MET A 87 -6.18 -3.32 -3.98
C MET A 87 -7.65 -2.98 -3.78
N LEU A 88 -8.14 -1.91 -4.41
CA LEU A 88 -9.57 -1.57 -4.42
C LEU A 88 -10.35 -2.44 -5.42
N SER A 89 -9.72 -2.87 -6.52
CA SER A 89 -10.39 -3.56 -7.64
C SER A 89 -10.30 -5.10 -7.63
N LYS A 90 -9.27 -5.68 -7.00
CA LYS A 90 -9.09 -7.15 -6.86
C LYS A 90 -10.28 -7.86 -6.22
N GLN A 91 -11.18 -7.12 -5.59
CA GLN A 91 -12.37 -7.67 -4.96
C GLN A 91 -13.51 -8.02 -5.90
N HIS A 92 -13.50 -7.57 -7.16
CA HIS A 92 -14.58 -7.90 -8.10
C HIS A 92 -14.41 -9.30 -8.74
N HIS A 93 -13.29 -10.00 -8.53
CA HIS A 93 -12.97 -11.27 -9.19
C HIS A 93 -12.96 -12.48 -8.25
N GLN A 94 -13.16 -12.29 -6.94
CA GLN A 94 -13.20 -13.40 -5.97
C GLN A 94 -14.62 -13.96 -5.76
N GLY A 95 -15.62 -13.44 -6.48
CA GLY A 95 -17.03 -13.86 -6.41
C GLY A 95 -17.54 -14.74 -7.57
N ASP A 96 -16.75 -14.98 -8.63
CA ASP A 96 -17.19 -15.66 -9.86
C ASP A 96 -16.65 -17.10 -10.00
N TRP A 97 -16.57 -17.86 -8.90
CA TRP A 97 -16.29 -19.31 -8.95
C TRP A 97 -17.21 -20.12 -8.03
N SER A 98 -18.52 -20.06 -8.28
CA SER A 98 -19.51 -21.04 -7.78
C SER A 98 -20.33 -21.59 -8.93
#